data_AF-A0A4Q3V6R9-F1
#
_entry.id   AF-A0A4Q3V6R9-F1
#
_cell.length_a   1.000
_cell.length_b   1.000
_cell.length_c   1.000
_cell.angle_alpha   90.00
_cell.angle_beta   90.00
_cell.angle_gamma   90.00
#
_symmetry.space_group_name_H-M   'P 1'
#
loop_
_entity.id
_entity.type
_entity.pdbx_description
1 polymer ?
#
loop_
_entity_poly.entity_id
_entity_poly.type
_entity_poly.pdbx_seq_one_letter_code
_entity_poly.pdbx_strand_id
1 'polypeptide(L)'
;IRIRVKEDGTYEIPDGNLFPKGTDKTRPEIYVMGNRNPYRISVDQKNSNLYWGEVGPDASNDSFATRGPRGYDEVNQARKAGYFGWPLFIGNNYAYRAFDYATGKSGDAFDPQHPVNDSRNNTGLRELPPAQPAFIWYPYGASPDFPQTATGGRNAMAGPVYYTDMFPKETRLPDYYNGKVIIYDWIRGWIKAVTLLPNGDFDKMEPFLANISVNALIDMEVGPDGKLYFLEYGTGWFTRNPDAGLFRIDYNSGNRAPKINAVNLDKTSGVSPFTINATVDAIDPEKDEISYTWHFGDGKTMATKEPKASHTYGTIGDYKVSVVIKDSKGDSTISQPVAIYAGNEVPVVSIEQTSGNRSFYLPGKPIGYSVNVKDNDTGAIDLSNLYVSLDYVEGFDKAGANLGHQQGQALVSGKSLTQLSYW
;
A
#
# COMPACT_ATOMS: atom_id res chain seq x y z
N ILE A 1 -5.99 -32.14 -9.39
CA ILE A 1 -6.57 -33.51 -9.26
C ILE A 1 -7.19 -33.67 -7.88
N ARG A 2 -8.09 -34.63 -7.67
CA ARG A 2 -8.63 -34.96 -6.35
C ARG A 2 -8.63 -36.47 -6.15
N ILE A 3 -7.85 -36.93 -5.19
CA ILE A 3 -7.67 -38.34 -4.82
C ILE A 3 -7.72 -38.46 -3.29
N ARG A 4 -8.00 -39.66 -2.77
CA ARG A 4 -7.79 -39.98 -1.36
C ARG A 4 -6.63 -40.96 -1.25
N VAL A 5 -5.55 -40.52 -0.63
CA VAL A 5 -4.37 -41.35 -0.36
C VAL A 5 -4.70 -42.25 0.84
N LYS A 6 -4.39 -43.54 0.73
CA LYS A 6 -4.58 -44.55 1.77
C LYS A 6 -3.30 -44.73 2.58
N GLU A 7 -3.41 -45.36 3.75
CA GLU A 7 -2.26 -45.62 4.64
C GLU A 7 -1.15 -46.45 3.97
N ASP A 8 -1.51 -47.33 3.02
CA ASP A 8 -0.56 -48.16 2.26
C ASP A 8 0.12 -47.43 1.09
N GLY A 9 -0.13 -46.12 0.93
CA GLY A 9 0.42 -45.30 -0.15
C GLY A 9 -0.29 -45.45 -1.49
N THR A 10 -1.30 -46.31 -1.60
CA THR A 10 -2.20 -46.33 -2.76
C THR A 10 -3.21 -45.19 -2.68
N TYR A 11 -4.02 -45.00 -3.71
CA TYR A 11 -5.10 -44.01 -3.68
C TYR A 11 -6.41 -44.60 -4.20
N GLU A 12 -7.50 -43.97 -3.79
CA GLU A 12 -8.81 -44.16 -4.41
C GLU A 12 -9.32 -42.86 -5.02
N ILE A 13 -10.18 -42.99 -6.02
CA ILE A 13 -10.89 -41.84 -6.60
C ILE A 13 -12.18 -41.61 -5.80
N PRO A 14 -12.35 -40.41 -5.20
CA PRO A 14 -13.60 -40.01 -4.56
C PRO A 14 -14.70 -39.72 -5.60
N ASP A 15 -15.95 -39.96 -5.23
CA ASP A 15 -17.11 -39.64 -6.06
C ASP A 15 -17.26 -38.12 -6.27
N GLY A 16 -17.71 -37.71 -7.46
CA GLY A 16 -17.89 -36.30 -7.82
C GLY A 16 -16.66 -35.62 -8.42
N ASN A 17 -15.66 -36.40 -8.86
CA ASN A 17 -14.67 -35.92 -9.82
C ASN A 17 -15.32 -35.69 -11.19
N LEU A 18 -14.64 -34.97 -12.08
CA LEU A 18 -15.22 -34.52 -13.34
C LEU A 18 -15.62 -35.69 -14.24
N PHE A 19 -14.83 -36.76 -14.23
CA PHE A 19 -15.07 -37.96 -15.02
C PHE A 19 -15.27 -39.18 -14.11
N PRO A 20 -16.36 -39.93 -14.28
CA PRO A 20 -16.56 -41.20 -13.59
C PRO A 20 -15.45 -42.22 -13.88
N LYS A 21 -15.25 -43.15 -12.94
CA LYS A 21 -14.33 -44.29 -13.14
C LYS A 21 -14.77 -45.10 -14.36
N GLY A 22 -13.81 -45.44 -15.22
CA GLY A 22 -14.06 -46.26 -16.42
C GLY A 22 -14.60 -45.47 -17.62
N THR A 23 -14.81 -44.16 -17.53
CA THR A 23 -15.16 -43.35 -18.69
C THR A 23 -14.01 -43.35 -19.70
N ASP A 24 -14.29 -43.83 -20.91
CA ASP A 24 -13.29 -43.97 -21.97
C ASP A 24 -12.62 -42.63 -22.32
N LYS A 25 -11.32 -42.67 -22.63
CA LYS A 25 -10.47 -41.49 -22.93
C LYS A 25 -10.41 -40.40 -21.85
N THR A 26 -10.75 -40.73 -20.61
CA THR A 26 -10.64 -39.80 -19.47
C THR A 26 -9.70 -40.31 -18.38
N ARG A 27 -9.50 -39.48 -17.35
CA ARG A 27 -8.78 -39.80 -16.13
C ARG A 27 -9.68 -39.45 -14.94
N PRO A 28 -10.10 -40.43 -14.14
CA PRO A 28 -11.06 -40.19 -13.06
C PRO A 28 -10.48 -39.34 -11.92
N GLU A 29 -9.16 -39.11 -11.87
CA GLU A 29 -8.48 -38.23 -10.91
C GLU A 29 -8.74 -36.73 -11.17
N ILE A 30 -9.20 -36.38 -12.37
CA ILE A 30 -9.42 -35.00 -12.78
C ILE A 30 -10.63 -34.42 -12.02
N TYR A 31 -10.37 -33.37 -11.24
CA TYR A 31 -11.41 -32.60 -10.54
C TYR A 31 -11.68 -31.28 -11.27
N VAL A 32 -10.61 -30.55 -11.59
CA VAL A 32 -10.63 -29.35 -12.41
C VAL A 32 -9.76 -29.60 -13.64
N MET A 33 -10.24 -29.20 -14.81
CA MET A 33 -9.46 -29.15 -16.05
C MET A 33 -9.64 -27.80 -16.74
N GLY A 34 -8.81 -27.51 -17.75
CA GLY A 34 -8.91 -26.26 -18.51
C GLY A 34 -8.32 -25.07 -17.79
N ASN A 35 -7.19 -25.24 -17.12
CA ASN A 35 -6.42 -24.16 -16.53
C ASN A 35 -5.18 -23.89 -17.41
N ARG A 36 -4.74 -22.63 -17.49
CA ARG A 36 -3.49 -22.22 -18.15
C ARG A 36 -2.29 -22.40 -17.23
N ASN A 37 -2.26 -21.61 -16.17
CA ASN A 37 -1.17 -21.54 -15.21
C ASN A 37 -1.75 -21.27 -13.82
N PRO A 38 -2.38 -22.29 -13.19
CA PRO A 38 -3.00 -22.14 -11.89
C PRO A 38 -1.92 -22.00 -10.82
N TYR A 39 -1.86 -20.84 -10.17
CA TYR A 39 -0.87 -20.48 -9.17
C TYR A 39 -1.54 -20.22 -7.82
N ARG A 40 -1.02 -20.90 -6.80
CA ARG A 40 -1.54 -20.99 -5.42
C ARG A 40 -3.00 -21.42 -5.31
N ILE A 41 -3.17 -22.58 -4.71
CA ILE A 41 -4.46 -23.25 -4.54
C ILE A 41 -4.82 -23.17 -3.06
N SER A 42 -6.05 -22.75 -2.77
CA SER A 42 -6.60 -22.72 -1.41
C SER A 42 -7.91 -23.48 -1.37
N VAL A 43 -8.12 -24.25 -0.29
CA VAL A 43 -9.35 -25.00 -0.05
C VAL A 43 -10.05 -24.39 1.15
N ASP A 44 -11.29 -23.98 0.93
CA ASP A 44 -12.19 -23.53 1.99
C ASP A 44 -12.47 -24.69 2.95
N GLN A 45 -12.09 -24.51 4.22
CA GLN A 45 -12.16 -25.55 5.24
C GLN A 45 -13.58 -25.93 5.65
N LYS A 46 -14.60 -25.10 5.35
CA LYS A 46 -15.98 -25.35 5.77
C LYS A 46 -16.86 -25.90 4.67
N ASN A 47 -16.74 -25.38 3.45
CA ASN A 47 -17.60 -25.78 2.34
C ASN A 47 -16.85 -26.54 1.23
N SER A 48 -15.53 -26.73 1.37
CA SER A 48 -14.68 -27.45 0.40
C SER A 48 -14.61 -26.82 -1.00
N ASN A 49 -14.98 -25.54 -1.14
CA ASN A 49 -14.74 -24.78 -2.37
C ASN A 49 -13.23 -24.65 -2.61
N LEU A 50 -12.82 -24.89 -3.85
CA LEU A 50 -11.44 -24.72 -4.30
C LEU A 50 -11.27 -23.33 -4.91
N TYR A 51 -10.25 -22.60 -4.50
CA TYR A 51 -9.87 -21.31 -5.08
C TYR A 51 -8.45 -21.38 -5.63
N TRP A 52 -8.19 -20.69 -6.74
CA TRP A 52 -6.84 -20.50 -7.26
C TRP A 52 -6.74 -19.21 -8.05
N GLY A 53 -5.54 -18.66 -8.10
CA GLY A 53 -5.22 -17.65 -9.11
C GLY A 53 -4.76 -18.31 -10.41
N GLU A 54 -5.00 -17.67 -11.54
CA GLU A 54 -4.59 -18.19 -12.83
C GLU A 54 -4.01 -17.07 -13.68
N VAL A 55 -2.75 -17.27 -14.12
CA VAL A 55 -2.04 -16.31 -14.95
C VAL A 55 -2.44 -16.53 -16.40
N GLY A 56 -2.98 -15.50 -17.04
CA GLY A 56 -3.44 -15.53 -18.43
C GLY A 56 -2.34 -15.32 -19.47
N PRO A 57 -2.70 -15.36 -20.77
CA PRO A 57 -1.77 -15.07 -21.84
C PRO A 57 -1.39 -13.59 -21.92
N ASP A 58 -0.22 -13.33 -22.49
CA ASP A 58 0.29 -11.98 -22.75
C ASP A 58 -0.35 -11.40 -24.02
N ALA A 59 -1.52 -10.80 -23.86
CA ALA A 59 -2.19 -10.06 -24.93
C ALA A 59 -2.84 -8.80 -24.36
N SER A 60 -2.37 -7.61 -24.77
CA SER A 60 -2.87 -6.34 -24.24
C SER A 60 -4.18 -5.88 -24.87
N ASN A 61 -4.45 -6.29 -26.12
CA ASN A 61 -5.58 -5.81 -26.92
C ASN A 61 -6.43 -6.98 -27.42
N ASP A 62 -7.72 -6.72 -27.57
CA ASP A 62 -8.63 -7.67 -28.20
C ASP A 62 -8.32 -7.79 -29.70
N SER A 63 -8.64 -8.94 -30.27
CA SER A 63 -8.53 -9.22 -31.70
C SER A 63 -9.70 -10.10 -32.13
N PHE A 64 -10.93 -9.67 -31.82
CA PHE A 64 -12.15 -10.47 -32.02
C PHE A 64 -12.40 -10.94 -33.45
N ALA A 65 -11.85 -10.23 -34.44
CA ALA A 65 -11.96 -10.64 -35.85
C ALA A 65 -11.04 -11.83 -36.20
N THR A 66 -9.95 -12.05 -35.45
CA THR A 66 -8.88 -12.98 -35.86
C THR A 66 -8.46 -13.96 -34.77
N ARG A 67 -8.36 -13.55 -33.51
CA ARG A 67 -7.83 -14.41 -32.43
C ARG A 67 -8.83 -14.56 -31.28
N GLY A 68 -9.54 -13.50 -30.92
CA GLY A 68 -10.44 -13.47 -29.76
C GLY A 68 -10.06 -12.38 -28.75
N PRO A 69 -10.42 -12.54 -27.47
CA PRO A 69 -10.19 -11.55 -26.43
C PRO A 69 -8.70 -11.33 -26.12
N ARG A 70 -8.40 -10.18 -25.50
CA ARG A 70 -7.14 -9.91 -24.79
C ARG A 70 -6.93 -10.91 -23.65
N GLY A 71 -5.74 -10.91 -23.07
CA GLY A 71 -5.44 -11.75 -21.91
C GLY A 71 -6.14 -11.22 -20.65
N TYR A 72 -6.43 -12.10 -19.72
CA TYR A 72 -6.93 -11.81 -18.38
C TYR A 72 -6.21 -12.71 -17.38
N ASP A 73 -5.86 -12.17 -16.22
CA ASP A 73 -5.62 -13.04 -15.07
C ASP A 73 -6.96 -13.27 -14.37
N GLU A 74 -7.08 -14.42 -13.72
CA GLU A 74 -8.32 -14.88 -13.12
C GLU A 74 -8.09 -15.27 -11.67
N VAL A 75 -9.07 -14.99 -10.82
CA VAL A 75 -9.29 -15.79 -9.62
C VAL A 75 -10.44 -16.72 -9.94
N ASN A 76 -10.23 -18.00 -9.71
CA ASN A 76 -11.18 -19.06 -10.03
C ASN A 76 -11.74 -19.71 -8.76
N GLN A 77 -12.95 -20.26 -8.88
CA GLN A 77 -13.65 -20.96 -7.81
C GLN A 77 -14.31 -22.24 -8.35
N ALA A 78 -13.96 -23.39 -7.80
CA ALA A 78 -14.64 -24.65 -8.09
C ALA A 78 -15.44 -25.12 -6.86
N ARG A 79 -16.76 -24.92 -6.91
CA ARG A 79 -17.72 -25.49 -5.93
C ARG A 79 -18.03 -26.96 -6.21
N LYS A 80 -17.73 -27.41 -7.43
CA LYS A 80 -17.80 -28.80 -7.91
C LYS A 80 -16.75 -29.00 -8.99
N ALA A 81 -16.52 -30.25 -9.38
CA ALA A 81 -15.65 -30.56 -10.51
C ALA A 81 -16.12 -29.87 -11.81
N GLY A 82 -15.18 -29.45 -12.66
CA GLY A 82 -15.53 -28.68 -13.87
C GLY A 82 -14.38 -28.45 -14.85
N TYR A 83 -14.75 -27.98 -16.04
CA TYR A 83 -13.83 -27.46 -17.06
C TYR A 83 -13.85 -25.92 -17.01
N PHE A 84 -12.70 -25.29 -16.81
CA PHE A 84 -12.55 -23.84 -16.64
C PHE A 84 -12.00 -23.14 -17.90
N GLY A 85 -12.17 -23.81 -19.05
CA GLY A 85 -12.22 -23.15 -20.35
C GLY A 85 -10.89 -22.99 -21.09
N TRP A 86 -9.73 -22.89 -20.44
CA TRP A 86 -8.47 -22.74 -21.17
C TRP A 86 -8.18 -23.99 -22.05
N PRO A 87 -7.66 -23.83 -23.30
CA PRO A 87 -7.29 -22.59 -24.00
C PRO A 87 -8.40 -22.01 -24.89
N LEU A 88 -9.63 -22.51 -24.80
CA LEU A 88 -10.73 -22.11 -25.69
C LEU A 88 -11.43 -20.85 -25.20
N PHE A 89 -11.41 -20.59 -23.90
CA PHE A 89 -12.06 -19.46 -23.25
C PHE A 89 -11.16 -18.81 -22.20
N ILE A 90 -11.52 -17.57 -21.82
CA ILE A 90 -10.88 -16.82 -20.75
C ILE A 90 -11.88 -15.87 -20.07
N GLY A 91 -11.65 -15.51 -18.82
CA GLY A 91 -12.48 -14.62 -18.02
C GLY A 91 -13.90 -15.17 -17.88
N ASN A 92 -14.89 -14.35 -18.22
CA ASN A 92 -16.30 -14.76 -18.21
C ASN A 92 -16.69 -15.61 -19.44
N ASN A 93 -15.93 -16.68 -19.71
CA ASN A 93 -16.07 -17.52 -20.89
C ASN A 93 -15.96 -16.76 -22.23
N TYR A 94 -15.15 -15.70 -22.30
CA TYR A 94 -14.87 -15.02 -23.56
C TYR A 94 -14.15 -15.98 -24.52
N ALA A 95 -14.80 -16.30 -25.64
CA ALA A 95 -14.32 -17.31 -26.57
C ALA A 95 -13.17 -16.81 -27.46
N TYR A 96 -12.11 -17.61 -27.54
CA TYR A 96 -11.14 -17.52 -28.61
C TYR A 96 -11.72 -18.07 -29.92
N ARG A 97 -11.05 -17.76 -31.03
CA ARG A 97 -11.38 -18.32 -32.34
C ARG A 97 -10.49 -19.51 -32.63
N ALA A 98 -11.05 -20.53 -33.27
CA ALA A 98 -10.25 -21.56 -33.91
C ALA A 98 -9.24 -20.90 -34.86
N PHE A 99 -8.00 -21.37 -34.86
CA PHE A 99 -6.96 -20.80 -35.69
C PHE A 99 -6.15 -21.91 -36.35
N ASP A 100 -6.19 -21.94 -37.68
CA ASP A 100 -5.38 -22.85 -38.46
C ASP A 100 -3.96 -22.27 -38.60
N TYR A 101 -3.02 -22.86 -37.88
CA TYR A 101 -1.62 -22.44 -37.91
C TYR A 101 -0.88 -22.79 -39.21
N ALA A 102 -1.41 -23.70 -40.03
CA ALA A 102 -0.83 -24.03 -41.34
C ALA A 102 -1.24 -23.02 -42.40
N THR A 103 -2.48 -22.51 -42.35
CA THR A 103 -2.99 -21.55 -43.35
C THR A 103 -3.04 -20.11 -42.84
N GLY A 104 -2.89 -19.89 -41.54
CA GLY A 104 -3.01 -18.57 -40.90
C GLY A 104 -4.45 -18.05 -40.83
N LYS A 105 -5.45 -18.91 -41.07
CA LYS A 105 -6.86 -18.52 -41.14
C LYS A 105 -7.58 -18.73 -39.80
N SER A 106 -8.41 -17.76 -39.45
CA SER A 106 -9.28 -17.82 -38.27
C SER A 106 -10.62 -18.45 -38.64
N GLY A 107 -11.03 -19.45 -37.87
CA GLY A 107 -12.34 -20.07 -37.93
C GLY A 107 -13.35 -19.39 -36.99
N ASP A 108 -14.37 -20.13 -36.60
CA ASP A 108 -15.41 -19.66 -35.71
C ASP A 108 -14.92 -19.52 -34.26
N ALA A 109 -15.65 -18.73 -33.47
CA ALA A 109 -15.46 -18.69 -32.02
C ALA A 109 -15.94 -20.00 -31.39
N PHE A 110 -15.25 -20.48 -30.36
CA PHE A 110 -15.66 -21.68 -29.65
C PHE A 110 -16.99 -21.48 -28.90
N ASP A 111 -17.80 -22.54 -28.77
CA ASP A 111 -19.04 -22.52 -27.99
C ASP A 111 -18.77 -22.97 -26.54
N PRO A 112 -18.96 -22.13 -25.52
CA PRO A 112 -18.71 -22.50 -24.12
C PRO A 112 -19.67 -23.59 -23.61
N GLN A 113 -20.83 -23.81 -24.23
CA GLN A 113 -21.75 -24.89 -23.85
C GLN A 113 -21.38 -26.23 -24.49
N HIS A 114 -20.73 -26.21 -25.65
CA HIS A 114 -20.30 -27.43 -26.36
C HIS A 114 -18.86 -27.27 -26.91
N PRO A 115 -17.85 -27.17 -26.03
CA PRO A 115 -16.49 -26.94 -26.50
C PRO A 115 -15.90 -28.17 -27.17
N VAL A 116 -15.21 -27.96 -28.29
CA VAL A 116 -14.58 -29.03 -29.08
C VAL A 116 -13.07 -28.86 -29.07
N ASN A 117 -12.35 -29.90 -28.64
CA ASN A 117 -10.90 -30.02 -28.80
C ASN A 117 -10.56 -30.91 -30.00
N ASP A 118 -10.45 -30.27 -31.16
CA ASP A 118 -10.09 -30.88 -32.44
C ASP A 118 -8.57 -30.93 -32.71
N SER A 119 -7.76 -30.63 -31.69
CA SER A 119 -6.31 -30.71 -31.82
C SER A 119 -5.88 -32.10 -32.30
N ARG A 120 -5.03 -32.13 -33.32
CA ARG A 120 -4.43 -33.37 -33.85
C ARG A 120 -3.66 -34.18 -32.80
N ASN A 121 -3.28 -33.55 -31.70
CA ASN A 121 -2.55 -34.18 -30.59
C ASN A 121 -3.48 -34.60 -29.44
N ASN A 122 -4.79 -34.38 -29.55
CA ASN A 122 -5.74 -34.75 -28.52
C ASN A 122 -5.95 -36.27 -28.51
N THR A 123 -5.62 -36.90 -27.38
CA THR A 123 -5.87 -38.32 -27.12
C THR A 123 -7.06 -38.55 -26.18
N GLY A 124 -7.61 -37.47 -25.61
CA GLY A 124 -8.73 -37.49 -24.69
C GLY A 124 -10.09 -37.33 -25.37
N LEU A 125 -11.06 -36.81 -24.64
CA LEU A 125 -12.36 -36.43 -25.19
C LEU A 125 -12.20 -35.32 -26.22
N ARG A 126 -12.92 -35.45 -27.34
CA ARG A 126 -13.06 -34.40 -28.34
C ARG A 126 -14.12 -33.38 -27.92
N GLU A 127 -15.29 -33.86 -27.51
CA GLU A 127 -16.36 -33.05 -26.94
C GLU A 127 -16.08 -32.84 -25.45
N LEU A 128 -15.86 -31.61 -25.02
CA LEU A 128 -15.52 -31.27 -23.65
C LEU A 128 -16.79 -30.93 -22.83
N PRO A 129 -16.73 -31.02 -21.49
CA PRO A 129 -17.78 -30.47 -20.64
C PRO A 129 -17.99 -28.97 -20.88
N PRO A 130 -19.17 -28.41 -20.56
CA PRO A 130 -19.40 -26.96 -20.63
C PRO A 130 -18.38 -26.18 -19.78
N ALA A 131 -17.85 -25.09 -20.34
CA ALA A 131 -16.90 -24.22 -19.68
C ALA A 131 -17.55 -23.44 -18.53
N GLN A 132 -16.89 -23.43 -17.38
CA GLN A 132 -17.24 -22.60 -16.23
C GLN A 132 -16.51 -21.27 -16.32
N PRO A 133 -17.20 -20.13 -16.13
CA PRO A 133 -16.56 -18.82 -16.16
C PRO A 133 -15.66 -18.62 -14.94
N ALA A 134 -14.67 -17.75 -15.08
CA ALA A 134 -13.85 -17.30 -13.96
C ALA A 134 -14.69 -16.60 -12.89
N PHE A 135 -14.26 -16.71 -11.64
CA PHE A 135 -14.95 -16.07 -10.51
C PHE A 135 -14.69 -14.56 -10.49
N ILE A 136 -13.45 -14.13 -10.74
CA ILE A 136 -13.02 -12.73 -10.94
C ILE A 136 -12.01 -12.73 -12.09
N TRP A 137 -12.04 -11.73 -12.97
CA TRP A 137 -11.07 -11.61 -14.08
C TRP A 137 -10.64 -10.17 -14.32
N TYR A 138 -9.38 -9.96 -14.71
CA TYR A 138 -8.88 -8.61 -15.01
C TYR A 138 -7.76 -8.59 -16.07
N PRO A 139 -7.80 -7.60 -16.99
CA PRO A 139 -6.77 -7.42 -18.02
C PRO A 139 -5.59 -6.59 -17.47
N TYR A 140 -4.58 -6.32 -18.31
CA TYR A 140 -3.51 -5.37 -17.95
C TYR A 140 -4.04 -3.96 -17.67
N GLY A 141 -5.04 -3.53 -18.44
CA GLY A 141 -5.75 -2.27 -18.24
C GLY A 141 -6.76 -2.33 -17.11
N ALA A 142 -7.57 -1.28 -16.98
CA ALA A 142 -8.67 -1.27 -16.01
C ALA A 142 -9.70 -2.33 -16.38
N SER A 143 -10.08 -3.16 -15.40
CA SER A 143 -11.20 -4.09 -15.59
C SER A 143 -12.52 -3.31 -15.50
N PRO A 144 -13.42 -3.41 -16.49
CA PRO A 144 -14.74 -2.81 -16.39
C PRO A 144 -15.61 -3.51 -15.33
N ASP A 145 -15.40 -4.81 -15.15
CA ASP A 145 -16.18 -5.65 -14.22
C ASP A 145 -15.62 -5.58 -12.79
N PHE A 146 -14.29 -5.42 -12.66
CA PHE A 146 -13.58 -5.45 -11.38
C PHE A 146 -12.56 -4.29 -11.26
N PRO A 147 -12.99 -3.03 -11.31
CA PRO A 147 -12.10 -1.87 -11.36
C PRO A 147 -11.13 -1.79 -10.16
N GLN A 148 -11.48 -2.39 -9.02
CA GLN A 148 -10.63 -2.42 -7.83
C GLN A 148 -9.31 -3.17 -8.06
N THR A 149 -9.18 -4.04 -9.07
CA THR A 149 -7.93 -4.77 -9.35
C THR A 149 -6.82 -3.90 -9.92
N ALA A 150 -7.07 -2.61 -10.15
CA ALA A 150 -6.14 -1.62 -10.69
C ALA A 150 -5.62 -1.99 -12.11
N THR A 151 -4.47 -1.44 -12.50
CA THR A 151 -3.83 -1.65 -13.81
C THR A 151 -2.36 -2.04 -13.62
N GLY A 152 -1.72 -2.53 -14.69
CA GLY A 152 -0.32 -2.97 -14.68
C GLY A 152 -0.18 -4.44 -15.06
N GLY A 153 1.02 -5.00 -14.87
CA GLY A 153 1.23 -6.46 -14.99
C GLY A 153 0.31 -7.24 -14.04
N ARG A 154 0.25 -8.56 -14.20
CA ARG A 154 -0.74 -9.38 -13.48
C ARG A 154 -0.13 -10.69 -13.02
N ASN A 155 -0.54 -11.11 -11.84
CA ASN A 155 -0.33 -12.47 -11.36
C ASN A 155 -1.32 -12.70 -10.21
N ALA A 156 -2.51 -13.18 -10.55
CA ALA A 156 -3.57 -13.47 -9.58
C ALA A 156 -3.21 -14.63 -8.67
N MET A 157 -3.61 -14.53 -7.40
CA MET A 157 -3.59 -15.59 -6.39
C MET A 157 -4.83 -15.51 -5.50
N ALA A 158 -5.18 -16.64 -4.88
CA ALA A 158 -6.40 -16.74 -4.11
C ALA A 158 -6.24 -17.59 -2.85
N GLY A 159 -6.98 -17.19 -1.83
CA GLY A 159 -6.98 -17.78 -0.51
C GLY A 159 -6.16 -16.99 0.51
N PRO A 160 -6.39 -17.26 1.80
CA PRO A 160 -7.35 -18.22 2.36
C PRO A 160 -8.79 -17.65 2.46
N VAL A 161 -9.76 -18.52 2.76
CA VAL A 161 -11.08 -18.08 3.28
C VAL A 161 -10.99 -17.99 4.81
N TYR A 162 -11.39 -16.85 5.37
CA TYR A 162 -11.18 -16.58 6.79
C TYR A 162 -12.42 -16.87 7.64
N TYR A 163 -12.35 -17.83 8.58
CA TYR A 163 -13.45 -18.15 9.50
C TYR A 163 -13.09 -17.87 10.94
N THR A 164 -13.66 -16.82 11.50
CA THR A 164 -13.32 -16.33 12.83
C THR A 164 -13.60 -17.35 13.93
N ASP A 165 -14.63 -18.19 13.77
CA ASP A 165 -15.00 -19.24 14.74
C ASP A 165 -14.07 -20.45 14.74
N MET A 166 -13.10 -20.52 13.82
CA MET A 166 -12.02 -21.52 13.85
C MET A 166 -10.83 -21.10 14.72
N PHE A 167 -10.82 -19.87 15.25
CA PHE A 167 -9.64 -19.27 15.86
C PHE A 167 -9.93 -18.56 17.20
N PRO A 168 -8.91 -18.41 18.07
CA PRO A 168 -9.05 -17.68 19.34
C PRO A 168 -9.44 -16.22 19.13
N LYS A 169 -10.34 -15.70 19.97
CA LYS A 169 -10.91 -14.35 19.82
C LYS A 169 -9.84 -13.25 20.00
N GLU A 170 -8.82 -13.53 20.79
CA GLU A 170 -7.76 -12.59 21.20
C GLU A 170 -6.75 -12.31 20.08
N THR A 171 -6.64 -13.20 19.09
CA THR A 171 -5.59 -13.15 18.06
C THR A 171 -6.13 -13.16 16.63
N ARG A 172 -7.42 -13.49 16.45
CA ARG A 172 -8.08 -13.51 15.15
C ARG A 172 -8.38 -12.10 14.60
N LEU A 173 -8.62 -12.02 13.29
CA LEU A 173 -9.17 -10.83 12.64
C LEU A 173 -10.61 -10.55 13.14
N PRO A 174 -11.11 -9.31 12.98
CA PRO A 174 -12.50 -8.97 13.31
C PRO A 174 -13.54 -9.86 12.62
N ASP A 175 -14.70 -10.01 13.27
CA ASP A 175 -15.88 -10.70 12.74
C ASP A 175 -16.32 -10.20 11.36
N TYR A 176 -15.96 -8.95 11.02
CA TYR A 176 -16.13 -8.39 9.69
C TYR A 176 -15.54 -9.26 8.57
N TYR A 177 -14.41 -9.93 8.80
CA TYR A 177 -13.74 -10.77 7.80
C TYR A 177 -14.25 -12.21 7.76
N ASN A 178 -15.20 -12.58 8.61
CA ASN A 178 -15.73 -13.94 8.67
C ASN A 178 -16.40 -14.34 7.34
N GLY A 179 -15.95 -15.46 6.77
CA GLY A 179 -16.42 -16.00 5.50
C GLY A 179 -15.93 -15.28 4.24
N LYS A 180 -15.02 -14.30 4.37
CA LYS A 180 -14.45 -13.62 3.22
C LYS A 180 -13.29 -14.41 2.62
N VAL A 181 -13.16 -14.36 1.30
CA VAL A 181 -12.01 -14.89 0.57
C VAL A 181 -10.97 -13.80 0.45
N ILE A 182 -9.73 -14.07 0.86
CA ILE A 182 -8.62 -13.15 0.62
C ILE A 182 -8.01 -13.48 -0.74
N ILE A 183 -7.78 -12.47 -1.56
CA ILE A 183 -7.12 -12.59 -2.87
C ILE A 183 -5.99 -11.57 -2.94
N TYR A 184 -4.96 -11.87 -3.71
CA TYR A 184 -3.78 -11.01 -3.82
C TYR A 184 -3.14 -11.12 -5.19
N ASP A 185 -2.35 -10.12 -5.55
CA ASP A 185 -1.62 -10.09 -6.83
C ASP A 185 -0.14 -9.82 -6.58
N TRP A 186 0.72 -10.69 -7.10
CA TRP A 186 2.17 -10.57 -6.95
C TRP A 186 2.69 -9.30 -7.62
N ILE A 187 2.26 -9.00 -8.85
CA ILE A 187 2.84 -7.94 -9.67
C ILE A 187 2.32 -6.58 -9.24
N ARG A 188 1.03 -6.48 -8.90
CA ARG A 188 0.37 -5.24 -8.52
C ARG A 188 0.48 -4.93 -7.03
N GLY A 189 0.92 -5.89 -6.21
CA GLY A 189 1.19 -5.68 -4.78
C GLY A 189 -0.04 -5.28 -3.97
N TRP A 190 -1.23 -5.73 -4.37
CA TRP A 190 -2.45 -5.53 -3.59
C TRP A 190 -2.91 -6.83 -2.93
N ILE A 191 -3.63 -6.66 -1.81
CA ILE A 191 -4.41 -7.70 -1.16
C ILE A 191 -5.85 -7.18 -1.05
N LYS A 192 -6.84 -8.05 -1.26
CA LYS A 192 -8.26 -7.71 -1.16
C LYS A 192 -9.02 -8.77 -0.39
N ALA A 193 -10.03 -8.33 0.35
CA ALA A 193 -11.04 -9.21 0.93
C ALA A 193 -12.28 -9.20 0.04
N VAL A 194 -12.74 -10.37 -0.35
CA VAL A 194 -13.92 -10.60 -1.19
C VAL A 194 -15.05 -11.09 -0.30
N THR A 195 -16.15 -10.35 -0.32
CA THR A 195 -17.42 -10.75 0.29
C THR A 195 -18.17 -11.63 -0.68
N LEU A 196 -18.74 -12.72 -0.17
CA LEU A 196 -19.57 -13.63 -0.95
C LEU A 196 -21.03 -13.44 -0.59
N LEU A 197 -21.91 -13.55 -1.58
CA LEU A 197 -23.33 -13.79 -1.36
C LEU A 197 -23.53 -15.15 -0.69
N PRO A 198 -24.70 -15.41 -0.05
CA PRO A 198 -24.96 -16.70 0.62
C PRO A 198 -24.83 -17.93 -0.28
N ASN A 199 -25.01 -17.77 -1.59
CA ASN A 199 -24.85 -18.84 -2.58
C ASN A 199 -23.39 -19.08 -3.00
N GLY A 200 -22.44 -18.26 -2.51
CA GLY A 200 -21.01 -18.30 -2.81
C GLY A 200 -20.57 -17.39 -3.95
N ASP A 201 -21.49 -16.65 -4.58
CA ASP A 201 -21.17 -15.73 -5.69
C ASP A 201 -20.47 -14.47 -5.18
N PHE A 202 -19.80 -13.77 -6.09
CA PHE A 202 -19.14 -12.49 -5.78
C PHE A 202 -20.20 -11.45 -5.39
N ASP A 203 -20.00 -10.77 -4.25
CA ASP A 203 -20.78 -9.60 -3.84
C ASP A 203 -19.96 -8.32 -4.05
N LYS A 204 -18.86 -8.20 -3.30
CA LYS A 204 -17.98 -7.04 -3.34
C LYS A 204 -16.54 -7.41 -3.00
N MET A 205 -15.60 -6.56 -3.41
CA MET A 205 -14.21 -6.61 -2.96
C MET A 205 -13.76 -5.26 -2.40
N GLU A 206 -12.94 -5.32 -1.36
CA GLU A 206 -12.34 -4.15 -0.73
C GLU A 206 -10.83 -4.36 -0.52
N PRO A 207 -10.03 -3.27 -0.45
CA PRO A 207 -8.64 -3.38 -0.03
C PRO A 207 -8.52 -4.04 1.34
N PHE A 208 -7.55 -4.94 1.49
CA PHE A 208 -7.19 -5.57 2.75
C PHE A 208 -5.72 -5.27 3.03
N LEU A 209 -5.39 -4.85 4.26
CA LEU A 209 -4.03 -4.43 4.64
C LEU A 209 -3.45 -3.34 3.71
N ALA A 210 -4.28 -2.41 3.24
CA ALA A 210 -3.91 -1.40 2.24
C ALA A 210 -2.76 -0.46 2.65
N ASN A 211 -2.46 -0.36 3.94
CA ASN A 211 -1.38 0.48 4.48
C ASN A 211 -0.08 -0.32 4.73
N ILE A 212 -0.05 -1.60 4.35
CA ILE A 212 1.14 -2.45 4.43
C ILE A 212 1.69 -2.58 3.01
N SER A 213 2.94 -2.15 2.83
CA SER A 213 3.67 -2.41 1.60
C SER A 213 4.10 -3.88 1.56
N VAL A 214 3.87 -4.53 0.44
CA VAL A 214 4.20 -5.94 0.22
C VAL A 214 5.08 -6.10 -1.02
N ASN A 215 6.00 -7.07 -0.99
CA ASN A 215 7.01 -7.26 -2.03
C ASN A 215 6.84 -8.62 -2.72
N ALA A 216 6.04 -8.65 -3.78
CA ALA A 216 5.81 -9.86 -4.56
C ALA A 216 5.36 -11.05 -3.69
N LEU A 217 4.15 -10.93 -3.14
CA LEU A 217 3.52 -11.97 -2.33
C LEU A 217 3.39 -13.26 -3.12
N ILE A 218 3.86 -14.36 -2.54
CA ILE A 218 3.84 -15.66 -3.18
C ILE A 218 2.96 -16.65 -2.48
N ASP A 219 2.64 -16.45 -1.21
CA ASP A 219 1.79 -17.35 -0.44
C ASP A 219 1.13 -16.65 0.76
N MET A 220 -0.01 -17.17 1.18
CA MET A 220 -0.77 -16.67 2.32
C MET A 220 -1.53 -17.79 3.02
N GLU A 221 -1.35 -17.90 4.34
CA GLU A 221 -2.03 -18.90 5.17
C GLU A 221 -2.52 -18.31 6.49
N VAL A 222 -3.53 -18.95 7.09
CA VAL A 222 -3.97 -18.64 8.47
C VAL A 222 -3.39 -19.68 9.42
N GLY A 223 -2.66 -19.22 10.44
CA GLY A 223 -2.19 -20.08 11.51
C GLY A 223 -3.34 -20.58 12.40
N PRO A 224 -3.12 -21.63 13.22
CA PRO A 224 -4.11 -22.09 14.21
C PRO A 224 -4.43 -21.03 15.28
N ASP A 225 -3.61 -19.99 15.40
CA ASP A 225 -3.83 -18.82 16.23
C ASP A 225 -4.72 -17.75 15.55
N GLY A 226 -5.21 -18.00 14.33
CA GLY A 226 -6.03 -17.05 13.57
C GLY A 226 -5.27 -15.90 12.95
N LYS A 227 -3.93 -15.89 13.06
CA LYS A 227 -3.11 -14.85 12.46
C LYS A 227 -2.81 -15.19 11.01
N LEU A 228 -2.59 -14.15 10.22
CA LEU A 228 -2.20 -14.30 8.84
C LEU A 228 -0.69 -14.35 8.68
N TYR A 229 -0.22 -15.26 7.84
CA TYR A 229 1.18 -15.45 7.53
C TYR A 229 1.39 -15.35 6.03
N PHE A 230 2.31 -14.47 5.60
CA PHE A 230 2.60 -14.24 4.19
C PHE A 230 4.04 -14.59 3.87
N LEU A 231 4.24 -15.11 2.66
CA LEU A 231 5.57 -15.33 2.11
C LEU A 231 5.82 -14.32 0.98
N GLU A 232 6.95 -13.62 1.06
CA GLU A 232 7.36 -12.65 0.03
C GLU A 232 8.59 -13.13 -0.72
N TYR A 233 8.55 -12.98 -2.04
CA TYR A 233 9.70 -13.22 -2.90
C TYR A 233 10.74 -12.10 -2.79
N GLY A 234 10.30 -10.87 -2.52
CA GLY A 234 11.13 -9.67 -2.54
C GLY A 234 11.17 -8.97 -3.90
N THR A 235 11.81 -7.80 -3.95
CA THR A 235 11.75 -6.89 -5.11
C THR A 235 12.63 -7.30 -6.30
N GLY A 236 13.75 -7.96 -6.05
CA GLY A 236 14.70 -8.37 -7.10
C GLY A 236 14.35 -9.70 -7.75
N TRP A 237 14.38 -9.76 -9.08
CA TRP A 237 14.12 -10.99 -9.82
C TRP A 237 15.36 -11.89 -9.86
N PHE A 238 15.16 -13.18 -9.58
CA PHE A 238 16.19 -14.24 -9.63
C PHE A 238 17.43 -13.93 -8.79
N THR A 239 17.27 -13.19 -7.69
CA THR A 239 18.36 -12.80 -6.79
C THR A 239 17.98 -13.07 -5.33
N ARG A 240 18.98 -12.99 -4.44
CA ARG A 240 18.76 -13.01 -3.00
C ARG A 240 18.26 -11.64 -2.57
N ASN A 241 17.01 -11.62 -2.11
CA ASN A 241 16.31 -10.42 -1.68
C ASN A 241 16.41 -10.25 -0.15
N PRO A 242 16.90 -9.10 0.36
CA PRO A 242 16.91 -8.83 1.81
C PRO A 242 15.50 -8.60 2.37
N ASP A 243 14.55 -8.26 1.51
CA ASP A 243 13.13 -8.06 1.74
C ASP A 243 12.30 -9.34 1.51
N ALA A 244 12.91 -10.45 1.08
CA ALA A 244 12.23 -11.75 1.08
C ALA A 244 12.08 -12.27 2.52
N GLY A 245 10.91 -12.82 2.84
CA GLY A 245 10.68 -13.32 4.19
C GLY A 245 9.32 -13.94 4.41
N LEU A 246 9.20 -14.59 5.57
CA LEU A 246 7.94 -14.99 6.18
C LEU A 246 7.51 -13.89 7.14
N PHE A 247 6.34 -13.32 6.89
CA PHE A 247 5.76 -12.25 7.70
C PHE A 247 4.54 -12.78 8.45
N ARG A 248 4.36 -12.31 9.69
CA ARG A 248 3.15 -12.53 10.48
C ARG A 248 2.42 -11.21 10.64
N ILE A 249 1.11 -11.22 10.38
CA ILE A 249 0.24 -10.07 10.56
C ILE A 249 -0.56 -10.25 11.85
N ASP A 250 -0.29 -9.39 12.83
CA ASP A 250 -1.04 -9.30 14.08
C ASP A 250 -2.15 -8.26 13.94
N TYR A 251 -3.40 -8.65 14.17
CA TYR A 251 -4.48 -7.68 14.36
C TYR A 251 -4.46 -7.18 15.79
N ASN A 252 -4.22 -5.87 15.95
CA ASN A 252 -4.37 -5.21 17.24
C ASN A 252 -5.76 -4.57 17.32
N SER A 253 -6.68 -5.24 18.03
CA SER A 253 -8.03 -4.74 18.29
C SER A 253 -8.10 -3.73 19.45
N GLY A 254 -6.97 -3.50 20.13
CA GLY A 254 -6.89 -2.60 21.27
C GLY A 254 -6.94 -1.13 20.87
N ASN A 255 -6.96 -0.29 21.90
CA ASN A 255 -6.74 1.14 21.74
C ASN A 255 -5.29 1.39 21.28
N ARG A 256 -5.08 2.35 20.39
CA ARG A 256 -3.74 2.75 19.94
C ARG A 256 -3.50 4.17 20.40
N ALA A 257 -2.35 4.39 21.06
CA ALA A 257 -1.94 5.73 21.47
C ALA A 257 -2.03 6.73 20.30
N PRO A 258 -2.53 7.96 20.54
CA PRO A 258 -2.60 9.00 19.53
C PRO A 258 -1.23 9.31 18.94
N LYS A 259 -1.18 9.72 17.66
CA LYS A 259 0.05 10.08 16.95
C LYS A 259 0.18 11.59 16.85
N ILE A 260 1.39 12.11 17.09
CA ILE A 260 1.74 13.51 16.85
C ILE A 260 2.45 13.61 15.51
N ASN A 261 1.87 14.36 14.58
CA ASN A 261 2.49 14.66 13.29
C ASN A 261 3.45 15.85 13.40
N ALA A 262 3.03 16.91 14.10
CA ALA A 262 3.83 18.13 14.27
C ALA A 262 3.42 18.92 15.52
N VAL A 263 4.38 19.64 16.12
CA VAL A 263 4.13 20.69 17.11
C VAL A 263 4.66 22.00 16.54
N ASN A 264 3.83 23.03 16.50
CA ASN A 264 4.16 24.33 15.91
C ASN A 264 4.08 25.43 16.97
N LEU A 265 5.04 26.34 16.94
CA LEU A 265 5.04 27.58 17.73
C LEU A 265 5.03 28.76 16.76
N ASP A 266 4.26 29.80 17.06
CA ASP A 266 4.25 31.05 16.27
C ASP A 266 5.60 31.78 16.33
N LYS A 267 6.28 31.71 17.48
CA LYS A 267 7.62 32.26 17.71
C LYS A 267 8.44 31.31 18.60
N THR A 268 9.75 31.29 18.38
CA THR A 268 10.70 30.54 19.22
C THR A 268 11.61 31.45 20.05
N SER A 269 11.54 32.76 19.87
CA SER A 269 12.15 33.72 20.81
C SER A 269 11.44 35.07 20.80
N GLY A 270 11.65 35.87 21.85
CA GLY A 270 11.14 37.22 21.96
C GLY A 270 11.59 37.91 23.26
N VAL A 271 11.36 39.22 23.33
CA VAL A 271 11.67 40.04 24.52
C VAL A 271 10.73 39.66 25.68
N SER A 272 11.25 39.63 26.90
CA SER A 272 10.45 39.36 28.10
C SER A 272 9.60 40.59 28.48
N PRO A 273 8.28 40.45 28.78
CA PRO A 273 7.52 39.19 28.82
C PRO A 273 7.21 38.66 27.43
N PHE A 274 7.58 37.40 27.18
CA PHE A 274 7.48 36.76 25.88
C PHE A 274 6.27 35.82 25.83
N THR A 275 5.35 36.02 24.89
CA THR A 275 4.17 35.16 24.72
C THR A 275 4.31 34.31 23.46
N ILE A 276 4.02 33.01 23.59
CA ILE A 276 3.93 32.06 22.48
C ILE A 276 2.49 31.57 22.32
N ASN A 277 2.15 31.20 21.09
CA ASN A 277 0.99 30.40 20.76
C ASN A 277 1.46 29.08 20.14
N ALA A 278 1.13 27.98 20.82
CA ALA A 278 1.48 26.63 20.41
C ALA A 278 0.26 25.93 19.81
N THR A 279 0.48 25.15 18.75
CA THR A 279 -0.51 24.24 18.18
C THR A 279 0.11 22.85 17.94
N VAL A 280 -0.71 21.81 17.91
CA VAL A 280 -0.27 20.45 17.62
C VAL A 280 -1.17 19.85 16.54
N ASP A 281 -0.54 19.23 15.54
CA ASP A 281 -1.23 18.35 14.60
C ASP A 281 -1.10 16.91 15.12
N ALA A 282 -2.23 16.34 15.53
CA ALA A 282 -2.31 15.02 16.12
C ALA A 282 -3.54 14.27 15.63
N ILE A 283 -3.42 12.96 15.52
CA ILE A 283 -4.50 12.07 15.11
C ILE A 283 -4.56 10.84 16.01
N ASP A 284 -5.76 10.55 16.50
CA ASP A 284 -6.05 9.27 17.13
C ASP A 284 -6.40 8.24 16.03
N PRO A 285 -5.76 7.06 15.99
CA PRO A 285 -6.03 6.06 14.96
C PRO A 285 -7.48 5.55 14.94
N GLU A 286 -8.17 5.56 16.08
CA GLU A 286 -9.59 5.21 16.22
C GLU A 286 -10.53 6.42 16.05
N LYS A 287 -9.97 7.63 15.93
CA LYS A 287 -10.68 8.93 15.91
C LYS A 287 -11.42 9.23 17.21
N ASP A 288 -10.91 8.73 18.33
CA ASP A 288 -11.41 9.05 19.65
C ASP A 288 -11.09 10.52 20.03
N GLU A 289 -11.80 11.06 21.04
CA GLU A 289 -11.49 12.40 21.57
C GLU A 289 -10.11 12.42 22.22
N ILE A 290 -9.34 13.48 21.92
CA ILE A 290 -7.99 13.70 22.44
C ILE A 290 -8.00 14.88 23.42
N SER A 291 -7.31 14.71 24.55
CA SER A 291 -6.99 15.77 25.49
C SER A 291 -5.51 16.13 25.41
N TYR A 292 -5.18 17.40 25.65
CA TYR A 292 -3.83 17.94 25.49
C TYR A 292 -3.34 18.49 26.83
N THR A 293 -2.14 18.09 27.25
CA THR A 293 -1.45 18.68 28.40
C THR A 293 -0.14 19.29 27.92
N TRP A 294 -0.09 20.61 27.88
CA TRP A 294 1.06 21.39 27.48
C TRP A 294 2.01 21.56 28.65
N HIS A 295 3.30 21.35 28.41
CA HIS A 295 4.40 21.60 29.33
C HIS A 295 5.26 22.71 28.76
N PHE A 296 5.39 23.84 29.46
CA PHE A 296 6.09 25.03 28.96
C PHE A 296 7.57 25.10 29.35
N GLY A 297 8.05 24.16 30.15
CA GLY A 297 9.46 24.11 30.58
C GLY A 297 9.83 25.07 31.72
N ASP A 298 8.90 25.92 32.18
CA ASP A 298 9.03 26.79 33.36
C ASP A 298 8.40 26.18 34.63
N GLY A 299 8.09 24.88 34.59
CA GLY A 299 7.37 24.15 35.64
C GLY A 299 5.85 24.27 35.57
N LYS A 300 5.29 25.12 34.68
CA LYS A 300 3.85 25.21 34.47
C LYS A 300 3.37 24.23 33.40
N THR A 301 2.14 23.77 33.61
CA THR A 301 1.41 22.93 32.66
C THR A 301 0.01 23.47 32.41
N MET A 302 -0.53 23.25 31.23
CA MET A 302 -1.91 23.63 30.90
C MET A 302 -2.64 22.51 30.18
N ALA A 303 -3.80 22.12 30.71
CA ALA A 303 -4.69 21.16 30.07
C ALA A 303 -5.68 21.89 29.15
N THR A 304 -5.81 21.43 27.90
CA THR A 304 -6.74 21.97 26.91
C THR A 304 -7.52 20.87 26.21
N LYS A 305 -8.72 21.19 25.72
CA LYS A 305 -9.50 20.33 24.80
C LYS A 305 -9.25 20.65 23.33
N GLU A 306 -8.85 21.88 23.05
CA GLU A 306 -8.44 22.28 21.70
C GLU A 306 -6.93 22.00 21.52
N PRO A 307 -6.47 21.71 20.29
CA PRO A 307 -5.07 21.41 19.98
C PRO A 307 -4.18 22.66 19.97
N LYS A 308 -4.43 23.61 20.87
CA LYS A 308 -3.72 24.87 20.97
C LYS A 308 -3.63 25.38 22.40
N ALA A 309 -2.58 26.15 22.66
CA ALA A 309 -2.30 26.77 23.94
C ALA A 309 -1.56 28.10 23.77
N SER A 310 -1.74 29.03 24.71
CA SER A 310 -0.97 30.27 24.79
C SER A 310 -0.30 30.36 26.16
N HIS A 311 0.96 30.81 26.20
CA HIS A 311 1.71 30.96 27.45
C HIS A 311 2.68 32.13 27.40
N THR A 312 2.83 32.82 28.53
CA THR A 312 3.69 33.99 28.68
C THR A 312 4.81 33.73 29.68
N TYR A 313 6.05 33.88 29.23
CA TYR A 313 7.27 33.80 30.03
C TYR A 313 7.62 35.19 30.55
N GLY A 314 7.52 35.38 31.86
CA GLY A 314 7.90 36.64 32.52
C GLY A 314 9.38 36.72 32.92
N THR A 315 10.11 35.61 32.87
CA THR A 315 11.51 35.52 33.27
C THR A 315 12.38 35.16 32.07
N ILE A 316 13.53 35.84 31.95
CA ILE A 316 14.49 35.55 30.89
C ILE A 316 15.04 34.14 31.07
N GLY A 317 15.10 33.35 29.99
CA GLY A 317 15.67 32.02 30.01
C GLY A 317 15.30 31.14 28.81
N ASP A 318 15.94 29.98 28.77
CA ASP A 318 15.66 28.90 27.83
C ASP A 318 14.55 28.00 28.36
N TYR A 319 13.57 27.70 27.51
CA TYR A 319 12.45 26.83 27.85
C TYR A 319 12.25 25.74 26.79
N LYS A 320 11.70 24.61 27.20
CA LYS A 320 11.38 23.47 26.33
C LYS A 320 9.89 23.20 26.38
N VAL A 321 9.21 23.53 25.29
CA VAL A 321 7.76 23.32 25.15
C VAL A 321 7.51 21.92 24.62
N SER A 322 6.63 21.16 25.27
CA SER A 322 6.17 19.85 24.80
C SER A 322 4.68 19.67 25.11
N VAL A 323 4.05 18.70 24.47
CA VAL A 323 2.65 18.34 24.73
C VAL A 323 2.52 16.85 24.92
N VAL A 324 1.77 16.45 25.94
CA VAL A 324 1.26 15.09 26.12
C VAL A 324 -0.15 15.07 25.58
N ILE A 325 -0.42 14.22 24.60
CA ILE A 325 -1.76 13.95 24.10
C ILE A 325 -2.25 12.62 24.65
N LYS A 326 -3.51 12.57 25.06
CA LYS A 326 -4.12 11.38 25.66
C LYS A 326 -5.52 11.17 25.10
N ASP A 327 -5.82 9.95 24.66
CA ASP A 327 -7.15 9.58 24.20
C ASP A 327 -8.13 9.32 25.36
N SER A 328 -9.40 9.15 25.01
CA SER A 328 -10.48 8.86 25.95
C SER A 328 -10.36 7.49 26.65
N LYS A 329 -9.56 6.56 26.13
CA LYS A 329 -9.39 5.19 26.66
C LYS A 329 -8.15 5.02 27.53
N GLY A 330 -7.26 6.01 27.55
CA GLY A 330 -6.17 6.13 28.51
C GLY A 330 -4.76 6.13 27.91
N ASP A 331 -4.59 5.82 26.63
CA ASP A 331 -3.25 5.80 26.03
C ASP A 331 -2.77 7.21 25.68
N SER A 332 -1.46 7.41 25.71
CA SER A 332 -0.86 8.74 25.57
C SER A 332 0.46 8.74 24.83
N THR A 333 0.74 9.86 24.16
CA THR A 333 1.99 10.13 23.45
C THR A 333 2.52 11.50 23.87
N ILE A 334 3.85 11.62 24.02
CA ILE A 334 4.53 12.88 24.29
C ILE A 334 5.30 13.37 23.06
N SER A 335 5.25 14.66 22.78
CA SER A 335 6.01 15.26 21.68
C SER A 335 7.51 15.33 21.99
N GLN A 336 8.31 15.44 20.93
CA GLN A 336 9.66 15.98 21.10
C GLN A 336 9.55 17.45 21.57
N PRO A 337 10.45 17.91 22.45
CA PRO A 337 10.42 19.28 22.95
C PRO A 337 10.91 20.29 21.91
N VAL A 338 10.21 21.41 21.78
CA VAL A 338 10.63 22.58 20.99
C VAL A 338 11.30 23.58 21.93
N ALA A 339 12.56 23.93 21.65
CA ALA A 339 13.30 24.90 22.44
C ALA A 339 12.88 26.33 22.06
N ILE A 340 12.72 27.17 23.07
CA ILE A 340 12.48 28.61 22.90
C ILE A 340 13.38 29.41 23.84
N TYR A 341 13.55 30.70 23.55
CA TYR A 341 14.29 31.64 24.39
C TYR A 341 13.47 32.89 24.68
N ALA A 342 13.12 33.13 25.95
CA ALA A 342 12.52 34.39 26.38
C ALA A 342 13.64 35.31 26.84
N GLY A 343 13.88 36.42 26.16
CA GLY A 343 14.92 37.37 26.55
C GLY A 343 15.43 38.23 25.42
N ASN A 344 15.35 37.74 24.18
CA ASN A 344 15.70 38.50 22.99
C ASN A 344 14.81 38.08 21.81
N GLU A 345 14.40 39.04 20.98
CA GLU A 345 13.71 38.79 19.72
C GLU A 345 14.73 38.51 18.61
N VAL A 346 14.44 37.58 17.69
CA VAL A 346 15.31 37.38 16.52
C VAL A 346 15.28 38.66 15.68
N PRO A 347 16.44 39.25 15.32
CA PRO A 347 16.47 40.45 14.50
C PRO A 347 15.90 40.16 13.11
N VAL A 348 15.17 41.09 12.52
CA VAL A 348 14.67 40.99 11.15
C VAL A 348 15.75 41.53 10.21
N VAL A 349 16.23 40.69 9.29
CA VAL A 349 17.24 41.09 8.28
C VAL A 349 16.59 41.13 6.91
N SER A 350 16.68 42.27 6.23
CA SER A 350 16.33 42.41 4.81
C SER A 350 17.52 42.88 3.99
N ILE A 351 17.60 42.42 2.74
CA ILE A 351 18.63 42.84 1.78
C ILE A 351 17.91 43.47 0.59
N GLU A 352 18.35 44.65 0.19
CA GLU A 352 17.79 45.39 -0.94
C GLU A 352 18.87 45.69 -1.97
N GLN A 353 18.59 45.42 -3.25
CA GLN A 353 19.50 45.80 -4.32
C GLN A 353 19.40 47.31 -4.60
N THR A 354 20.45 48.06 -4.29
CA THR A 354 20.52 49.52 -4.45
C THR A 354 20.99 49.95 -5.83
N SER A 355 21.75 49.12 -6.55
CA SER A 355 22.18 49.41 -7.93
C SER A 355 22.52 48.13 -8.72
N GLY A 356 22.66 48.26 -10.05
CA GLY A 356 22.88 47.15 -10.97
C GLY A 356 21.59 46.63 -11.61
N ASN A 357 21.72 45.66 -12.52
CA ASN A 357 20.59 45.09 -13.25
C ASN A 357 19.85 44.08 -12.36
N ARG A 358 18.52 44.22 -12.25
CA ARG A 358 17.65 43.33 -11.45
C ARG A 358 17.06 42.17 -12.27
N SER A 359 17.15 42.23 -13.59
CA SER A 359 16.52 41.29 -14.53
C SER A 359 17.53 40.34 -15.17
N PHE A 360 18.78 40.77 -15.32
CA PHE A 360 19.85 40.00 -15.97
C PHE A 360 21.14 40.09 -15.19
N TYR A 361 21.78 38.94 -15.00
CA TYR A 361 23.17 38.90 -14.56
C TYR A 361 24.07 39.41 -15.68
N LEU A 362 24.97 40.33 -15.34
CA LEU A 362 25.96 40.89 -16.27
C LEU A 362 27.36 40.62 -15.71
N PRO A 363 28.16 39.74 -16.37
CA PRO A 363 29.50 39.41 -15.91
C PRO A 363 30.36 40.66 -15.70
N GLY A 364 31.06 40.71 -14.56
CA GLY A 364 31.96 41.82 -14.22
C GLY A 364 31.26 43.16 -13.92
N LYS A 365 29.93 43.22 -13.87
CA LYS A 365 29.20 44.40 -13.39
C LYS A 365 28.90 44.28 -11.90
N PRO A 366 29.32 45.25 -11.07
CA PRO A 366 29.02 45.23 -9.65
C PRO A 366 27.51 45.39 -9.42
N ILE A 367 27.01 44.72 -8.37
CA ILE A 367 25.65 44.89 -7.84
C ILE A 367 25.79 45.65 -6.52
N GLY A 368 25.09 46.77 -6.40
CA GLY A 368 24.96 47.47 -5.12
C GLY A 368 23.85 46.83 -4.30
N TYR A 369 24.09 46.60 -3.02
CA TYR A 369 23.07 46.16 -2.08
C TYR A 369 23.16 46.96 -0.77
N SER A 370 22.06 47.04 -0.05
CA SER A 370 22.00 47.46 1.35
C SER A 370 21.44 46.30 2.17
N VAL A 371 21.89 46.21 3.42
CA VAL A 371 21.36 45.27 4.39
C VAL A 371 20.75 46.07 5.52
N ASN A 372 19.45 45.90 5.72
CA ASN A 372 18.73 46.52 6.81
C ASN A 372 18.51 45.47 7.89
N VAL A 373 19.06 45.73 9.07
CA VAL A 373 18.79 44.91 10.26
C VAL A 373 17.88 45.73 11.15
N LYS A 374 16.71 45.19 11.44
CA LYS A 374 15.79 45.74 12.43
C LYS A 374 15.76 44.78 13.60
N ASP A 375 16.42 45.18 14.67
CA ASP A 375 16.25 44.56 15.98
C ASP A 375 15.26 45.41 16.78
N ASN A 376 14.25 44.78 17.38
CA ASN A 376 13.30 45.48 18.25
C ASN A 376 13.79 45.51 19.70
N ASP A 377 14.90 44.83 20.04
CA ASP A 377 15.53 44.95 21.34
C ASP A 377 16.32 46.27 21.46
N THR A 378 16.49 46.75 22.69
CA THR A 378 17.08 48.06 23.01
C THR A 378 18.60 48.13 22.86
N GLY A 379 19.24 47.02 22.46
CA GLY A 379 20.68 46.93 22.25
C GLY A 379 21.15 47.55 20.94
N ALA A 380 22.36 48.12 20.92
CA ALA A 380 23.01 48.49 19.66
C ALA A 380 23.30 47.23 18.83
N ILE A 381 22.93 47.23 17.56
CA ILE A 381 23.20 46.12 16.63
C ILE A 381 24.72 46.01 16.43
N ASP A 382 25.31 44.88 16.85
CA ASP A 382 26.72 44.57 16.57
C ASP A 382 26.85 44.02 15.15
N LEU A 383 27.24 44.91 14.23
CA LEU A 383 27.42 44.58 12.81
C LEU A 383 28.55 43.57 12.57
N SER A 384 29.43 43.30 13.54
CA SER A 384 30.47 42.28 13.38
C SER A 384 29.90 40.86 13.30
N ASN A 385 28.67 40.64 13.79
CA ASN A 385 27.96 39.37 13.72
C ASN A 385 27.05 39.23 12.48
N LEU A 386 26.99 40.27 11.64
CA LEU A 386 26.22 40.25 10.40
C LEU A 386 27.04 39.61 9.27
N TYR A 387 26.69 38.39 8.91
CA TYR A 387 27.28 37.68 7.77
C TYR A 387 26.34 37.69 6.59
N VAL A 388 26.82 38.19 5.44
CA VAL A 388 26.08 38.25 4.18
C VAL A 388 26.90 37.50 3.14
N SER A 389 26.37 36.37 2.65
CA SER A 389 26.93 35.66 1.51
C SER A 389 26.01 35.82 0.30
N LEU A 390 26.61 35.79 -0.89
CA LEU A 390 25.89 35.78 -2.14
C LEU A 390 26.42 34.62 -2.97
N ASP A 391 25.56 33.63 -3.19
CA ASP A 391 25.88 32.45 -3.99
C ASP A 391 25.27 32.59 -5.38
N TYR A 392 26.08 32.32 -6.40
CA TYR A 392 25.66 32.27 -7.80
C TYR A 392 25.64 30.81 -8.25
N VAL A 393 24.47 30.34 -8.72
CA VAL A 393 24.29 28.97 -9.21
C VAL A 393 24.04 28.99 -10.71
N GLU A 394 24.90 28.32 -11.47
CA GLU A 394 24.80 28.16 -12.93
C GLU A 394 24.66 26.68 -13.29
N GLY A 395 23.60 26.32 -14.04
CA GLY A 395 23.32 24.94 -14.43
C GLY A 395 21.93 24.73 -15.02
N PHE A 396 21.74 23.57 -15.66
CA PHE A 396 20.45 23.16 -16.26
C PHE A 396 19.45 22.62 -15.25
N ASP A 397 19.90 22.23 -14.06
CA ASP A 397 19.05 21.76 -12.97
C ASP A 397 18.91 22.84 -11.89
N LYS A 398 17.79 23.56 -11.91
CA LYS A 398 17.48 24.64 -10.96
C LYS A 398 16.58 24.19 -9.81
N ALA A 399 16.31 22.89 -9.66
CA ALA A 399 15.37 22.39 -8.65
C ALA A 399 15.86 22.59 -7.20
N GLY A 400 17.17 22.74 -6.97
CA GLY A 400 17.76 23.06 -5.66
C GLY A 400 18.11 24.54 -5.45
N ALA A 401 17.84 25.42 -6.42
CA ALA A 401 18.14 26.84 -6.28
C ALA A 401 17.09 27.50 -5.38
N ASN A 402 17.47 27.82 -4.14
CA ASN A 402 16.67 28.65 -3.26
C ASN A 402 16.50 30.04 -3.87
N LEU A 403 15.34 30.32 -4.47
CA LEU A 403 15.03 31.60 -5.09
C LEU A 403 14.56 32.60 -4.02
N GLY A 404 15.34 33.66 -3.81
CA GLY A 404 15.02 34.76 -2.89
C GLY A 404 15.92 34.84 -1.66
N HIS A 405 15.80 35.94 -0.89
CA HIS A 405 16.54 36.10 0.36
C HIS A 405 16.01 35.11 1.40
N GLN A 406 16.91 34.32 2.00
CA GLN A 406 16.58 33.42 3.10
C GLN A 406 17.17 33.94 4.39
N GLN A 407 16.36 34.01 5.44
CA GLN A 407 16.83 34.27 6.79
C GLN A 407 17.10 32.92 7.47
N GLY A 408 18.38 32.56 7.62
CA GLY A 408 18.75 31.39 8.41
C GLY A 408 18.44 31.61 9.88
N GLN A 409 17.69 30.71 10.51
CA GLN A 409 17.63 30.68 11.98
C GLN A 409 19.04 30.34 12.48
N ALA A 410 19.75 31.28 13.10
CA ALA A 410 21.11 31.06 13.62
C ALA A 410 21.18 29.83 14.57
N LEU A 411 20.09 29.53 15.28
CA LEU A 411 19.91 28.32 16.09
C LEU A 411 19.87 27.02 15.27
N VAL A 412 19.37 27.06 14.04
CA VAL A 412 19.29 25.90 13.13
C VAL A 412 20.63 25.65 12.43
N SER A 413 21.34 26.70 12.01
CA SER A 413 22.68 26.55 11.42
C SER A 413 23.73 26.09 12.45
N GLY A 414 23.65 26.54 13.72
CA GLY A 414 24.53 26.04 14.78
C GLY A 414 24.28 24.58 15.15
N LYS A 415 23.01 24.15 15.19
CA LYS A 415 22.64 22.75 15.44
C LYS A 415 22.91 21.84 14.25
N SER A 416 22.68 22.26 13.01
CA SER A 416 22.94 21.43 11.83
C SER A 416 24.43 21.12 11.68
N LEU A 417 25.31 22.07 12.03
CA LEU A 417 26.77 21.86 12.07
C LEU A 417 27.22 20.90 13.17
N THR A 418 26.50 20.81 14.29
CA THR A 418 26.81 19.89 15.42
C THR A 418 26.13 18.52 15.30
N GLN A 419 25.01 18.40 14.57
CA GLN A 419 24.35 17.12 14.29
C GLN A 419 24.98 16.36 13.11
N LEU A 420 25.61 17.07 12.17
CA LEU A 420 26.41 16.46 11.09
C LEU A 420 27.78 15.96 11.55
N SER A 421 28.17 16.19 12.80
CA SER A 421 29.47 15.78 13.37
C SER A 421 29.39 14.51 14.25
N TYR A 422 28.24 13.82 14.26
CA TYR A 422 28.05 12.53 14.96
C TYR A 422 27.42 11.44 14.07
N TRP A 423 27.85 11.35 12.81
CA TRP A 423 27.71 10.15 11.99
C TRP A 423 29.00 9.87 11.23
#